data_AF-A0A8B5WT61-F1
#
_entry.id   AF-A0A8B5WT61-F1
#
_cell.length_a   1.000
_cell.length_b   1.000
_cell.length_c   1.000
_cell.angle_alpha   90.00
_cell.angle_beta   90.00
_cell.angle_gamma   90.00
#
_symmetry.space_group_name_H-M   'P 1'
#
loop_
_entity.id
_entity.type
_entity.pdbx_description
1 polymer ?
#
loop_
_entity_poly.entity_id
_entity_poly.type
_entity_poly.pdbx_seq_one_letter_code
_entity_poly.pdbx_strand_id
1 'polypeptide(L)'
;MRVEALYDHGRLEFIEPLQLKHERLRLIVEVPDAELVSSTPVTYHLPPEVLAQAQAMRDRLDAIRNAPLPPDDELPELSAKQRERIEAFALREDR
;
A
#
# COMPACT_ATOMS: atom_id res chain seq x y z
N MET A 1 20.07 10.11 28.13
CA MET A 1 19.40 10.36 29.43
C MET A 1 18.18 9.45 29.48
N ARG A 2 17.96 8.72 30.57
CA ARG A 2 16.74 7.91 30.79
C ARG A 2 15.88 8.66 31.80
N VAL A 3 14.58 8.75 31.53
CA VAL A 3 13.61 9.46 32.37
C VAL A 3 12.44 8.52 32.56
N GLU A 4 11.97 8.40 33.80
CA GLU A 4 10.81 7.58 34.12
C GLU A 4 9.53 8.38 33.88
N ALA A 5 8.56 7.71 33.28
CA ALA A 5 7.25 8.26 32.99
C ALA A 5 6.17 7.24 33.35
N LEU A 6 5.03 7.75 33.78
CA LEU A 6 3.82 6.98 34.00
C LEU A 6 2.99 6.99 32.72
N TYR A 7 2.55 5.82 32.30
CA TYR A 7 1.53 5.71 31.27
C TYR A 7 0.16 5.66 31.94
N ASP A 8 -0.70 6.62 31.62
CA ASP A 8 -2.06 6.69 32.13
C ASP A 8 -3.02 6.99 30.97
N HIS A 9 -3.95 6.06 30.69
CA HIS A 9 -5.01 6.21 29.68
C HIS A 9 -4.58 6.80 28.32
N GLY A 10 -3.41 6.41 27.79
CA GLY A 10 -2.91 6.89 26.49
C GLY A 10 -2.01 8.11 26.55
N ARG A 11 -1.70 8.61 27.76
CA ARG A 11 -0.80 9.74 27.99
C ARG A 11 0.43 9.29 28.77
N LEU A 12 1.59 9.84 28.40
CA LEU A 12 2.82 9.69 29.17
C LEU A 12 3.03 10.94 30.03
N GLU A 13 3.18 10.74 31.33
CA GLU A 13 3.46 11.80 32.31
C GLU A 13 4.84 11.57 32.94
N PHE A 14 5.71 12.56 32.87
CA PHE A 14 7.02 12.47 33.50
C PHE A 14 6.90 12.58 35.02
N ILE A 15 7.59 11.70 35.74
CA ILE A 15 7.60 11.73 37.22
C ILE A 15 8.26 13.01 37.72
N GLU A 16 9.32 13.44 37.03
CA GLU A 16 10.01 14.69 37.30
C GLU A 16 9.71 15.73 36.21
N PRO A 17 9.50 17.01 36.57
CA PRO A 17 9.25 18.06 35.60
C PRO A 17 10.48 18.31 34.72
N LEU A 18 10.34 18.02 33.42
CA LEU A 18 11.41 18.20 32.44
C LEU A 18 11.16 19.42 31.56
N GLN A 19 12.08 20.39 31.58
CA GLN A 19 12.08 21.49 30.61
C GLN A 19 12.80 21.08 29.33
N LEU A 20 12.03 20.87 28.27
CA LEU A 20 12.53 20.56 26.94
C LEU A 20 12.77 21.87 26.16
N LYS A 21 13.86 21.92 25.39
CA LYS A 21 14.21 23.11 24.57
C LYS A 21 13.22 23.39 23.44
N HIS A 22 12.45 22.37 23.03
CA HIS A 22 11.52 22.44 21.91
C HIS A 22 10.16 21.90 22.34
N GLU A 23 9.10 22.47 21.80
CA GLU A 23 7.71 22.07 22.09
C GLU A 23 7.36 20.67 21.53
N ARG A 24 7.95 20.29 20.39
CA ARG A 24 7.72 19.01 19.74
C ARG A 24 9.04 18.33 19.38
N LEU A 25 9.25 17.14 19.93
CA LEU A 25 10.40 16.30 19.63
C LEU A 25 10.02 14.82 19.67
N ARG A 26 10.77 13.99 18.94
CA ARG A 26 10.56 12.55 18.89
C ARG A 26 11.26 11.90 20.08
N LEU A 27 10.54 11.01 20.78
CA LEU A 27 11.05 10.23 21.88
C LEU A 27 10.96 8.74 21.55
N ILE A 28 11.90 7.96 22.09
CA ILE A 28 11.84 6.50 22.09
C ILE A 28 11.43 6.09 23.50
N VAL A 29 10.43 5.23 23.60
CA VAL A 29 9.87 4.75 24.87
C VAL A 29 10.11 3.26 24.95
N GLU A 30 10.78 2.82 26.01
CA GLU A 30 10.96 1.40 26.33
C GLU A 30 9.79 0.98 27.24
N VAL A 31 8.93 0.09 26.75
CA VAL A 31 7.79 -0.47 27.50
C VAL A 31 8.00 -1.97 27.61
N PRO A 32 7.83 -2.60 28.79
CA PRO A 32 7.89 -4.05 28.91
C PRO A 32 6.83 -4.73 28.04
N ASP A 33 7.22 -5.77 27.31
CA ASP A 33 6.32 -6.50 26.40
C ASP A 33 5.07 -7.06 27.10
N ALA A 34 5.17 -7.37 28.39
CA ALA A 34 4.05 -7.87 29.21
C ALA A 34 2.88 -6.85 29.33
N GLU A 35 3.17 -5.55 29.23
CA GLU A 35 2.18 -4.48 29.32
C GLU A 35 1.58 -4.12 27.95
N LEU A 36 2.11 -4.71 26.88
CA LEU A 36 1.61 -4.51 25.53
C LEU A 36 0.60 -5.60 25.20
N VAL A 37 -0.65 -5.21 24.94
CA VAL A 37 -1.55 -6.07 24.17
C VAL A 37 -0.96 -6.10 22.77
N SER A 38 -0.23 -7.18 22.45
CA SER A 38 0.33 -7.39 21.13
C SER A 38 -0.76 -7.08 20.10
N SER A 39 -0.53 -6.07 19.26
CA SER A 39 -1.30 -5.93 18.03
C SER A 39 -0.94 -7.15 17.21
N THR A 40 -1.66 -8.25 17.42
CA THR A 40 -1.61 -9.40 16.54
C THR A 40 -1.76 -8.83 15.13
N PRO A 41 -0.85 -9.11 14.19
CA PRO A 41 -1.15 -8.83 12.80
C PRO A 41 -2.51 -9.47 12.56
N VAL A 42 -3.47 -8.69 12.06
CA VAL A 42 -4.84 -9.18 11.86
C VAL A 42 -4.75 -10.35 10.88
N THR A 43 -4.68 -11.57 11.41
CA THR A 43 -4.78 -12.79 10.64
C THR A 43 -6.25 -12.90 10.30
N TYR A 44 -6.65 -12.27 9.20
CA TYR A 44 -7.96 -12.51 8.64
C TYR A 44 -8.04 -14.01 8.33
N HIS A 45 -8.81 -14.75 9.12
CA HIS A 45 -9.17 -16.13 8.79
C HIS A 45 -10.16 -16.07 7.62
N LEU A 46 -9.61 -15.89 6.42
CA LEU A 46 -10.36 -15.91 5.19
C LEU A 46 -10.84 -17.35 4.93
N PRO A 47 -12.10 -17.55 4.54
CA PRO A 47 -12.58 -18.85 4.11
C PRO A 47 -11.71 -19.41 2.97
N PRO A 48 -11.54 -20.75 2.88
CA PRO A 48 -10.71 -21.36 1.84
C PRO A 48 -11.20 -21.03 0.43
N GLU A 49 -12.50 -20.79 0.26
CA GLU A 49 -13.10 -20.38 -1.02
C GLU A 49 -12.58 -19.01 -1.49
N VAL A 50 -12.42 -18.05 -0.58
CA VAL A 50 -11.94 -16.70 -0.91
C VAL A 50 -10.47 -16.75 -1.32
N LEU A 51 -9.68 -17.57 -0.63
CA LEU A 51 -8.28 -17.80 -0.99
C LEU A 51 -8.15 -18.48 -2.35
N ALA A 52 -8.99 -19.47 -2.65
CA ALA A 52 -9.01 -20.14 -3.95
C ALA A 52 -9.40 -19.18 -5.08
N GLN A 53 -10.39 -18.29 -4.87
CA GLN A 53 -10.76 -17.27 -5.84
C GLN A 53 -9.63 -16.25 -6.07
N ALA A 54 -8.97 -15.80 -5.00
CA ALA A 54 -7.84 -14.88 -5.11
C ALA A 54 -6.68 -15.50 -5.89
N GLN A 55 -6.38 -16.79 -5.64
CA GLN A 55 -5.34 -17.50 -6.37
C GLN A 55 -5.71 -17.66 -7.85
N ALA A 56 -6.93 -18.09 -8.15
CA ALA A 56 -7.40 -18.23 -9.54
C ALA A 56 -7.37 -16.90 -10.31
N MET A 57 -7.71 -15.79 -9.65
CA MET A 57 -7.62 -14.46 -10.25
C MET A 57 -6.17 -14.08 -10.54
N ARG A 58 -5.26 -14.34 -9.61
CA ARG A 58 -3.83 -14.06 -9.76
C ARG A 58 -3.21 -14.86 -10.90
N ASP A 59 -3.53 -16.15 -10.99
CA ASP A 59 -3.03 -17.03 -12.05
C ASP A 59 -3.51 -16.55 -13.43
N ARG A 60 -4.76 -16.09 -13.55
CA ARG A 60 -5.28 -15.48 -14.80
C ARG A 60 -4.51 -14.22 -15.19
N LEU A 61 -4.23 -13.33 -14.23
CA LEU A 61 -3.51 -12.09 -14.50
C LEU A 61 -2.06 -12.37 -14.90
N ASP A 62 -1.40 -13.34 -14.25
CA ASP A 62 -0.05 -13.76 -14.61
C ASP A 62 -0.02 -14.39 -16.00
N ALA A 63 -1.03 -15.18 -16.38
CA ALA A 63 -1.17 -15.72 -17.73
C ALA A 63 -1.30 -14.62 -18.78
N ILE A 64 -2.12 -13.58 -18.52
CA ILE A 64 -2.27 -12.43 -19.43
C ILE A 64 -0.96 -11.65 -19.54
N ARG A 65 -0.29 -11.37 -18.42
CA ARG A 65 0.96 -10.60 -18.41
C ARG A 65 2.07 -11.28 -19.20
N ASN A 66 2.12 -12.60 -19.15
CA ASN A 66 3.17 -13.40 -19.78
C ASN A 66 2.74 -13.95 -21.16
N ALA A 67 1.52 -13.67 -21.61
CA ALA A 67 1.06 -14.09 -22.92
C ALA A 67 1.80 -13.31 -24.03
N PRO A 68 2.14 -13.96 -25.16
CA PRO A 68 2.60 -13.24 -26.32
C PRO A 68 1.51 -12.28 -26.82
N LEU A 69 1.94 -11.16 -27.41
CA LEU A 69 1.00 -10.25 -28.07
C LEU A 69 0.25 -11.03 -29.18
N PRO A 70 -1.08 -10.85 -29.30
CA PRO A 70 -1.83 -11.44 -30.38
C PRO A 70 -1.33 -10.89 -31.73
N PRO A 71 -1.42 -11.67 -32.81
CA PRO A 71 -1.09 -11.19 -34.15
C PRO A 71 -2.02 -10.04 -34.56
N ASP A 72 -1.54 -9.15 -35.42
CA ASP A 72 -2.27 -7.94 -35.84
C ASP A 72 -3.63 -8.28 -36.48
N ASP A 73 -3.76 -9.45 -37.12
CA ASP A 73 -4.99 -9.92 -37.77
C ASP A 73 -6.11 -10.26 -36.76
N GLU A 74 -5.77 -10.51 -35.50
CA GLU A 74 -6.72 -10.77 -34.41
C GLU A 74 -7.10 -9.48 -33.65
N LEU A 75 -6.50 -8.34 -34.00
CA LEU A 75 -6.82 -7.07 -33.37
C LEU A 75 -8.17 -6.55 -33.88
N PRO A 76 -9.00 -5.97 -32.99
CA PRO A 76 -10.26 -5.38 -33.39
C PRO A 76 -10.04 -4.15 -34.29
N GLU A 77 -10.95 -3.95 -35.25
CA GLU A 77 -10.89 -2.79 -36.13
C GLU A 77 -10.96 -1.46 -35.35
N LEU A 78 -10.17 -0.48 -35.78
CA LEU A 78 -10.14 0.84 -35.17
C LEU A 78 -11.45 1.60 -35.42
N SER A 79 -12.04 2.09 -34.34
CA SER A 79 -13.17 3.04 -34.41
C SER A 79 -12.74 4.37 -35.04
N ALA A 80 -13.71 5.11 -35.59
CA ALA A 80 -13.46 6.42 -36.20
C ALA A 80 -12.71 7.37 -35.25
N LYS A 81 -13.12 7.41 -33.96
CA LYS A 81 -12.47 8.23 -32.92
C LYS A 81 -11.02 7.82 -32.65
N GLN A 82 -10.69 6.54 -32.79
CA GLN A 82 -9.30 6.07 -32.62
C GLN A 82 -8.44 6.50 -33.81
N ARG A 83 -8.96 6.46 -35.03
CA ARG A 83 -8.24 6.91 -36.24
C ARG A 83 -7.95 8.41 -36.20
N GLU A 84 -8.96 9.23 -35.85
CA GLU A 84 -8.77 10.68 -35.68
C GLU A 84 -7.67 11.02 -34.67
N ARG A 85 -7.57 10.23 -33.58
CA ARG A 85 -6.49 10.41 -32.60
C ARG A 85 -5.13 10.07 -33.18
N ILE A 86 -5.01 9.00 -33.95
CA ILE A 86 -3.75 8.60 -34.62
C ILE A 86 -3.29 9.70 -35.58
N GLU A 87 -4.20 10.22 -36.41
CA GLU A 87 -3.91 11.32 -37.34
C GLU A 87 -3.48 12.60 -36.59
N ALA A 88 -4.16 12.94 -35.49
CA ALA A 88 -3.80 14.09 -34.67
C ALA A 88 -2.45 13.94 -33.96
N PHE A 89 -2.02 12.73 -33.62
CA PHE A 89 -0.69 12.47 -33.07
C PHE A 89 0.40 12.56 -34.14
N ALA A 90 0.17 12.02 -35.34
CA ALA A 90 1.11 12.11 -36.45
C ALA A 90 1.41 13.59 -36.82
N LEU A 91 0.37 14.43 -36.87
CA LEU A 91 0.52 15.87 -37.15
C LEU A 91 1.33 16.65 -36.10
N ARG A 92 1.54 16.08 -34.90
CA ARG A 92 2.34 16.70 -33.82
C ARG A 92 3.80 16.33 -33.87
N GLU A 93 4.17 15.18 -34.44
CA GLU A 93 5.58 14.78 -34.59
C GLU A 93 6.28 15.53 -35.73
N ASP A 94 5.54 16.01 -36.73
CA ASP A 94 6.07 16.80 -37.86
C ASP A 94 6.27 18.30 -37.54
N ARG A 95 6.34 18.69 -36.25
CA ARG A 95 6.51 20.08 -35.78
C ARG A 95 7.72 20.25 -34.88
#